data_AF-A0A0P1GPQ5-F1
#
_entry.id   AF-A0A0P1GPQ5-F1
#
_cell.length_a   1.000
_cell.length_b   1.000
_cell.length_c   1.000
_cell.angle_alpha   90.00
_cell.angle_beta   90.00
_cell.angle_gamma   90.00
#
_symmetry.space_group_name_H-M   'P 1'
#
loop_
_entity.id
_entity.type
_entity.pdbx_description
1 polymer ?
#
loop_
_entity_poly.entity_id
_entity_poly.type
_entity_poly.pdbx_seq_one_letter_code
_entity_poly.pdbx_strand_id
1 'polypeptide(L)'
;MKSLIAIQEGQIPLEKIKQLEATLREVYAQHVSDGKLTIIWNVADRQHTITDRRWSRSSACSVSVPDGFCGDKREAFLLDLDKRWRAISGQHPDQTSFVAFDNKRFDEVVKGNLERFSPAGRFLYLSKIMFRVLVSKMRHGILITRFNQ
;
A
#
# COMPACT_ATOMS: atom_id res chain seq x y z
N MET A 1 -8.12 -8.94 4.80
CA MET A 1 -7.93 -7.47 4.87
C MET A 1 -6.95 -7.03 3.79
N LYS A 2 -6.90 -5.75 3.44
CA LYS A 2 -6.13 -5.24 2.30
C LYS A 2 -5.25 -4.07 2.74
N SER A 3 -4.07 -3.95 2.13
CA SER A 3 -3.24 -2.77 2.20
C SER A 3 -2.81 -2.37 0.80
N LEU A 4 -2.87 -1.08 0.52
CA LEU A 4 -2.38 -0.45 -0.68
C LEU A 4 -1.25 0.48 -0.31
N ILE A 5 -0.07 0.27 -0.89
CA ILE A 5 1.13 1.03 -0.60
C ILE A 5 1.59 1.71 -1.87
N ALA A 6 1.66 3.03 -1.88
CA ALA A 6 2.19 3.81 -2.98
C ALA A 6 3.63 4.25 -2.72
N ILE A 7 4.53 3.95 -3.66
CA ILE A 7 5.94 4.39 -3.64
C ILE A 7 6.36 4.81 -5.06
N GLN A 8 7.48 5.53 -5.17
CA GLN A 8 8.13 5.81 -6.45
C GLN A 8 9.07 4.67 -6.87
N GLU A 9 9.23 4.46 -8.17
CA GLU A 9 10.16 3.48 -8.73
C GLU A 9 11.61 3.74 -8.30
N GLY A 10 12.24 2.70 -7.77
CA GLY A 10 13.63 2.74 -7.30
C GLY A 10 13.83 3.54 -6.01
N GLN A 11 12.77 3.98 -5.33
CA GLN A 11 12.85 4.65 -4.04
C GLN A 11 13.26 3.69 -2.92
N ILE A 12 12.70 2.47 -2.93
CA ILE A 12 12.98 1.43 -1.95
C ILE A 12 13.45 0.18 -2.71
N PRO A 13 14.65 -0.36 -2.40
CA PRO A 13 15.13 -1.61 -2.97
C PRO A 13 14.19 -2.79 -2.69
N LEU A 14 14.17 -3.78 -3.59
CA LEU A 14 13.23 -4.91 -3.53
C LEU A 14 13.38 -5.74 -2.24
N GLU A 15 14.60 -5.92 -1.75
CA GLU A 15 14.89 -6.61 -0.50
C GLU A 15 14.26 -5.90 0.69
N LYS A 16 14.31 -4.57 0.73
CA LYS A 16 13.65 -3.77 1.76
C LYS A 16 12.14 -3.80 1.62
N ILE A 17 11.60 -3.80 0.40
CA ILE A 17 10.16 -3.98 0.16
C ILE A 17 9.66 -5.30 0.78
N LYS A 18 10.39 -6.40 0.60
CA LYS A 18 10.05 -7.70 1.22
C LYS A 18 10.10 -7.65 2.75
N GLN A 19 11.10 -6.98 3.32
CA GLN A 19 11.20 -6.78 4.77
C GLN A 19 10.04 -5.93 5.31
N LEU A 20 9.65 -4.89 4.57
CA LEU A 20 8.49 -4.04 4.90
C LEU A 20 7.17 -4.82 4.83
N GLU A 21 6.98 -5.71 3.85
CA GLU A 21 5.81 -6.59 3.83
C GLU A 21 5.73 -7.50 5.06
N ALA A 22 6.86 -8.11 5.44
CA ALA A 22 6.93 -8.97 6.62
C ALA A 22 6.61 -8.18 7.90
N THR A 23 7.21 -7.00 8.04
CA THR A 23 7.00 -6.09 9.17
C THR A 23 5.54 -5.63 9.25
N LEU A 24 4.94 -5.22 8.13
CA LEU A 24 3.54 -4.81 8.10
C LEU A 24 2.61 -5.95 8.52
N ARG A 25 2.89 -7.20 8.12
CA ARG A 25 2.12 -8.37 8.56
C ARG A 25 2.24 -8.60 10.05
N GLU A 26 3.46 -8.52 10.58
CA GLU A 26 3.74 -8.71 11.99
C GLU A 26 3.02 -7.66 12.86
N VAL A 27 3.16 -6.38 12.52
CA VAL A 27 2.49 -5.28 13.24
C VAL A 27 0.97 -5.39 13.11
N TYR A 28 0.47 -5.80 11.95
CA TYR A 28 -0.96 -6.04 11.76
C TYR A 28 -1.50 -7.16 12.66
N ALA A 29 -0.77 -8.28 12.76
CA ALA A 29 -1.13 -9.38 13.65
C ALA A 29 -1.12 -8.94 15.13
N GLN A 30 -0.11 -8.17 15.53
CA GLN A 30 0.06 -7.70 16.91
C GLN A 30 -1.07 -6.74 17.35
N HIS A 31 -1.48 -5.81 16.49
CA HIS A 31 -2.39 -4.74 16.90
C HIS A 31 -3.82 -4.91 16.41
N VAL A 32 -4.02 -5.57 15.26
CA VAL A 32 -5.31 -5.58 14.56
C VAL A 32 -5.95 -6.96 14.54
N SER A 33 -5.30 -7.95 13.91
CA SER A 33 -5.85 -9.30 13.73
C SER A 33 -4.81 -10.25 13.13
N ASP A 34 -4.80 -11.51 13.55
CA ASP A 34 -4.01 -12.60 12.95
C ASP A 34 -4.50 -13.03 11.54
N GLY A 35 -5.54 -12.37 11.02
CA GLY A 35 -6.08 -12.64 9.70
C GLY A 35 -5.11 -12.29 8.55
N LYS A 36 -5.32 -12.92 7.39
CA LYS A 36 -4.51 -12.66 6.20
C LYS A 36 -4.67 -11.21 5.71
N LEU A 37 -3.55 -10.48 5.69
CA LEU A 37 -3.43 -9.17 5.06
C LEU A 37 -2.94 -9.33 3.61
N THR A 38 -3.69 -8.85 2.63
CA THR A 38 -3.20 -8.75 1.24
C THR A 38 -2.51 -7.40 1.07
N ILE A 39 -1.23 -7.38 0.71
CA ILE A 39 -0.47 -6.14 0.49
C ILE A 39 -0.26 -5.97 -1.01
N ILE A 40 -0.60 -4.80 -1.54
CA ILE A 40 -0.41 -4.44 -2.94
C ILE A 40 0.49 -3.20 -3.00
N TRP A 41 1.59 -3.31 -3.72
CA TRP A 41 2.50 -2.19 -3.99
C TRP A 41 2.12 -1.52 -5.29
N ASN A 42 1.73 -0.28 -5.20
CA ASN A 42 1.53 0.64 -6.30
C ASN A 42 2.83 1.43 -6.52
N VAL A 43 3.59 1.07 -7.55
CA VAL A 43 4.86 1.71 -7.89
C VAL A 43 4.61 2.71 -9.03
N ALA A 44 4.72 4.00 -8.71
CA ALA A 44 4.64 5.07 -9.70
C ALA A 44 6.00 5.28 -10.35
N ASP A 45 6.03 5.44 -11.68
CA ASP A 45 7.26 5.78 -12.39
C ASP A 45 7.83 7.11 -11.87
N ARG A 46 9.16 7.25 -11.95
CA ARG A 46 9.86 8.42 -11.41
C ARG A 46 9.28 9.75 -11.91
N GLN A 47 8.90 9.79 -13.18
CA GLN A 47 8.37 10.99 -13.84
C GLN A 47 7.00 11.44 -13.31
N HIS A 48 6.26 10.59 -12.60
CA HIS A 48 4.89 10.87 -12.18
C HIS A 48 4.76 11.46 -10.77
N THR A 49 5.85 11.55 -10.01
CA THR A 49 5.79 11.99 -8.60
C THR A 49 6.92 12.93 -8.22
N ILE A 50 6.54 14.12 -7.78
CA ILE A 50 7.43 15.11 -7.18
C ILE A 50 6.92 15.48 -5.78
N THR A 51 7.84 15.76 -4.87
CA THR A 51 7.54 16.31 -3.54
C THR A 51 8.61 17.35 -3.25
N ASP A 52 8.21 18.53 -2.77
CA ASP A 52 9.12 19.64 -2.46
C ASP A 52 10.09 19.99 -3.60
N ARG A 53 9.57 20.02 -4.84
CA ARG A 53 10.32 20.32 -6.08
C ARG A 53 11.48 19.34 -6.36
N ARG A 54 11.42 18.13 -5.80
CA ARG A 54 12.39 17.04 -6.02
C ARG A 54 11.64 15.74 -6.33
N TRP A 55 12.37 14.74 -6.82
CA TRP A 55 11.81 13.41 -6.99
C TRP A 55 11.30 12.88 -5.66
N SER A 56 10.06 12.40 -5.67
CA SER A 56 9.36 11.99 -4.46
C SER A 56 10.09 10.86 -3.75
N ARG A 57 10.38 11.04 -2.47
CA ARG A 57 10.78 9.96 -1.58
C ARG A 57 9.63 9.55 -0.66
N SER A 58 8.41 9.93 -1.02
CA SER A 58 7.22 9.77 -0.18
C SER A 58 6.64 8.37 -0.31
N SER A 59 6.26 7.77 0.80
CA SER A 59 5.48 6.54 0.84
C SER A 59 4.13 6.79 1.46
N ALA A 60 3.07 6.33 0.82
CA ALA A 60 1.73 6.32 1.39
C ALA A 60 1.29 4.87 1.59
N CYS A 61 0.91 4.51 2.81
CA CYS A 61 0.45 3.17 3.15
C CYS A 61 -0.97 3.27 3.72
N SER A 62 -1.94 2.77 2.95
CA SER A 62 -3.32 2.65 3.36
C SER A 62 -3.60 1.20 3.75
N VAL A 63 -4.10 0.98 4.96
CA VAL A 63 -4.38 -0.36 5.50
C VAL A 63 -5.86 -0.44 5.89
N SER A 64 -6.53 -1.54 5.57
CA SER A 64 -7.88 -1.81 6.03
C SER A 64 -7.86 -2.51 7.39
N VAL A 65 -8.65 -2.02 8.33
CA VAL A 65 -8.88 -2.59 9.66
C VAL A 65 -10.35 -3.00 9.81
N PRO A 66 -10.72 -3.83 10.81
CA PRO A 66 -12.13 -4.16 11.08
C PRO A 66 -12.99 -2.90 11.23
N ASP A 67 -14.25 -2.97 10.83
CA ASP A 67 -15.17 -1.83 11.02
C ASP A 67 -15.36 -1.55 12.51
N GLY A 68 -15.36 -0.26 12.90
CA GLY A 68 -15.44 0.12 14.31
C GLY A 68 -14.17 -0.16 15.11
N PHE A 69 -13.01 -0.29 14.44
CA PHE A 69 -11.73 -0.49 15.12
C PHE A 69 -11.45 0.65 16.11
N CYS A 70 -11.07 0.26 17.34
CA CYS A 70 -10.84 1.19 18.45
C CYS A 70 -9.79 2.24 18.09
N GLY A 71 -10.07 3.51 18.42
CA GLY A 71 -9.19 4.65 18.13
C GLY A 71 -7.78 4.50 18.69
N ASP A 72 -7.67 4.17 19.98
CA ASP A 72 -6.38 4.02 20.65
C ASP A 72 -5.55 2.87 20.06
N LYS A 73 -6.21 1.75 19.71
CA LYS A 73 -5.55 0.63 19.01
C LYS A 73 -5.11 1.02 17.60
N ARG A 74 -5.90 1.86 16.92
CA ARG A 74 -5.55 2.41 15.59
C ARG A 74 -4.31 3.29 15.68
N GLU A 75 -4.26 4.17 16.67
CA GLU A 75 -3.10 5.03 16.91
C GLU A 75 -1.85 4.20 17.23
N ALA A 76 -1.94 3.26 18.17
CA ALA A 76 -0.84 2.36 18.52
C ALA A 76 -0.31 1.58 17.31
N PHE A 77 -1.21 1.03 16.49
CA PHE A 77 -0.86 0.36 15.24
C PHE A 77 -0.09 1.27 14.29
N LEU A 78 -0.58 2.50 14.07
CA LEU A 78 0.03 3.43 13.12
C LEU A 78 1.40 3.93 13.60
N LEU A 79 1.57 4.19 14.90
CA LEU A 79 2.84 4.63 15.48
C LEU A 79 3.91 3.53 15.45
N ASP A 80 3.54 2.28 15.76
CA ASP A 80 4.48 1.15 15.68
C ASP A 80 4.86 0.87 14.23
N LEU A 81 3.88 0.91 13.32
CA LEU A 81 4.14 0.77 11.88
C LEU A 81 5.10 1.84 11.37
N ASP A 82 4.86 3.12 11.67
CA ASP A 82 5.75 4.22 11.27
C ASP A 82 7.18 4.02 11.78
N LYS A 83 7.33 3.71 13.07
CA LYS A 83 8.63 3.50 13.70
C LYS A 83 9.42 2.39 12.99
N ARG A 84 8.81 1.22 12.79
CA ARG A 84 9.48 0.08 12.17
C ARG A 84 9.72 0.29 10.68
N TRP A 85 8.77 0.92 9.99
CA TRP A 85 8.90 1.25 8.58
C TRP A 85 10.12 2.13 8.33
N ARG A 86 10.26 3.23 9.08
CA ARG A 86 11.39 4.16 8.94
C ARG A 86 12.72 3.52 9.29
N ALA A 87 12.77 2.62 10.26
CA ALA A 87 13.99 1.87 10.58
C ALA A 87 14.50 1.04 9.39
N ILE A 88 13.59 0.48 8.58
CA ILE A 88 13.94 -0.33 7.41
C ILE A 88 14.21 0.57 6.19
N SER A 89 13.31 1.50 5.90
CA SER A 89 13.34 2.31 4.67
C SER A 89 14.36 3.46 4.74
N GLY A 90 14.69 3.94 5.94
CA GLY A 90 15.52 5.14 6.14
C GLY A 90 14.83 6.43 5.70
N GLN A 91 13.51 6.43 5.55
CA GLN A 91 12.73 7.62 5.20
C GLN A 91 12.58 8.57 6.38
N HIS A 92 12.50 9.86 6.07
CA HIS A 92 12.13 10.89 7.05
C HIS A 92 10.65 10.75 7.45
N PRO A 93 10.25 11.09 8.70
CA PRO A 93 8.83 11.10 9.10
C PRO A 93 7.90 11.83 8.13
N ASP A 94 8.32 13.00 7.63
CA ASP A 94 7.52 13.80 6.69
C ASP A 94 7.39 13.16 5.28
N GLN A 95 8.13 12.09 5.02
CA GLN A 95 8.07 11.33 3.77
C GLN A 95 7.19 10.08 3.89
N THR A 96 6.54 9.87 5.02
CA THR A 96 5.71 8.69 5.24
C THR A 96 4.32 9.11 5.70
N SER A 97 3.30 8.56 5.06
CA SER A 97 1.90 8.74 5.43
C SER A 97 1.25 7.37 5.63
N PHE A 98 0.78 7.10 6.84
CA PHE A 98 0.10 5.85 7.19
C PHE A 98 -1.34 6.16 7.53
N VAL A 99 -2.27 5.39 6.96
CA VAL A 99 -3.69 5.52 7.26
C VAL A 99 -4.32 4.15 7.44
N ALA A 100 -5.09 3.99 8.50
CA ALA A 100 -5.86 2.80 8.80
C ALA A 100 -7.36 3.11 8.67
N PHE A 101 -8.01 2.56 7.65
CA PHE A 101 -9.43 2.77 7.37
C PHE A 101 -10.24 1.56 7.78
N ASP A 102 -11.45 1.80 8.26
CA ASP A 102 -12.46 0.76 8.38
C ASP A 102 -12.68 0.10 7.00
N ASN A 103 -12.85 -1.23 7.00
CA ASN A 103 -12.86 -2.02 5.78
C ASN A 103 -13.93 -1.54 4.78
N LYS A 104 -15.13 -1.18 5.25
CA LYS A 104 -16.17 -0.61 4.39
C LYS A 104 -15.73 0.67 3.69
N ARG A 105 -15.12 1.58 4.43
CA ARG A 105 -14.64 2.88 3.88
C ARG A 105 -13.49 2.68 2.89
N PHE A 106 -12.62 1.70 3.15
CA PHE A 106 -11.58 1.31 2.20
C PHE A 106 -12.20 0.80 0.88
N ASP A 107 -13.19 -0.08 0.97
CA ASP A 107 -13.88 -0.63 -0.19
C ASP A 107 -14.65 0.44 -0.96
N GLU A 108 -15.26 1.42 -0.29
CA GLU A 108 -15.91 2.59 -0.92
C GLU A 108 -14.93 3.44 -1.73
N VAL A 109 -13.74 3.73 -1.19
CA VAL A 109 -12.70 4.49 -1.91
C VAL A 109 -12.26 3.74 -3.18
N VAL A 110 -12.09 2.42 -3.09
CA VAL A 110 -11.75 1.60 -4.26
C VAL A 110 -12.91 1.57 -5.26
N LYS A 111 -14.14 1.39 -4.79
CA LYS A 111 -15.34 1.33 -5.63
C LYS A 111 -15.58 2.65 -6.36
N GLY A 112 -15.48 3.78 -5.69
CA GLY A 112 -15.64 5.11 -6.29
C GLY A 112 -14.62 5.40 -7.39
N ASN A 113 -13.41 4.83 -7.31
CA ASN A 113 -12.43 4.92 -8.40
C ASN A 113 -12.81 4.04 -9.60
N LEU A 114 -13.42 2.87 -9.37
CA LEU A 114 -13.85 1.96 -10.44
C LEU A 114 -15.12 2.43 -11.16
N GLU A 115 -16.02 3.15 -10.47
CA GLU A 115 -17.24 3.70 -11.04
C GLU A 115 -16.98 4.82 -12.06
N ARG A 116 -15.76 5.37 -12.12
CA ARG A 116 -15.33 6.33 -13.15
C ARG A 116 -15.12 5.71 -14.53
N PHE A 117 -15.06 4.38 -14.61
CA PHE A 117 -14.89 3.66 -15.88
C PHE A 117 -16.23 3.16 -16.40
N SER A 118 -16.37 3.13 -17.73
CA SER A 118 -17.46 2.38 -18.37
C SER A 118 -17.37 0.89 -18.00
N PRO A 119 -18.46 0.10 -18.04
CA PRO A 119 -18.42 -1.32 -17.68
C PRO A 119 -17.35 -2.12 -18.44
N ALA A 120 -17.22 -1.90 -19.75
CA ALA A 120 -16.18 -2.52 -20.57
C ALA A 120 -14.78 -2.03 -20.18
N GLY A 121 -14.62 -0.72 -19.95
CA GLY A 121 -13.35 -0.13 -19.49
C GLY A 121 -12.92 -0.67 -18.13
N ARG A 122 -13.87 -0.88 -17.20
CA ARG A 122 -13.64 -1.46 -15.89
C ARG A 122 -13.16 -2.90 -16.00
N PHE A 123 -13.77 -3.72 -16.86
CA PHE A 123 -13.34 -5.10 -17.07
C PHE A 123 -11.90 -5.17 -17.62
N LEU A 124 -11.61 -4.38 -18.65
CA LEU A 124 -10.25 -4.29 -19.24
C LEU A 124 -9.22 -3.78 -18.23
N TYR A 125 -9.58 -2.76 -17.45
CA TYR A 125 -8.71 -2.21 -16.42
C TYR A 125 -8.40 -3.24 -15.33
N LEU A 126 -9.42 -3.91 -14.79
CA LEU A 126 -9.26 -4.91 -13.74
C LEU A 126 -8.46 -6.11 -14.24
N SER A 127 -8.72 -6.61 -15.45
CA SER A 127 -7.98 -7.74 -16.01
C SER A 127 -6.50 -7.41 -16.21
N LYS A 128 -6.19 -6.19 -16.70
CA LYS A 128 -4.81 -5.70 -16.85
C LYS A 128 -4.08 -5.61 -15.50
N ILE A 129 -4.75 -5.10 -14.46
CA ILE A 129 -4.18 -5.07 -13.11
C ILE A 129 -3.95 -6.48 -12.58
N MET A 130 -4.95 -7.37 -12.66
CA MET A 130 -4.85 -8.73 -12.17
C MET A 130 -3.71 -9.50 -12.82
N PHE A 131 -3.57 -9.39 -14.15
CA PHE A 131 -2.48 -10.01 -14.89
C PHE A 131 -1.11 -9.50 -14.41
N ARG A 132 -0.94 -8.18 -14.29
CA ARG A 132 0.33 -7.58 -13.83
C ARG A 132 0.69 -8.01 -12.42
N VAL A 133 -0.27 -7.97 -11.51
CA VAL A 133 -0.08 -8.37 -10.11
C VAL A 133 0.29 -9.86 -10.01
N LEU A 134 -0.35 -10.72 -10.81
CA LEU A 134 -0.04 -12.15 -10.84
C LEU A 134 1.39 -12.40 -11.39
N VAL A 135 1.75 -11.77 -12.50
CA VAL A 135 3.10 -11.85 -13.08
C VAL A 135 4.15 -11.34 -12.09
N SER A 136 3.87 -10.24 -11.40
CA SER A 136 4.76 -9.71 -10.36
C SER A 136 4.93 -10.70 -9.20
N LYS A 137 3.84 -11.33 -8.74
CA LYS A 137 3.92 -12.34 -7.69
C LYS A 137 4.82 -13.51 -8.08
N MET A 138 4.70 -13.98 -9.33
CA MET A 138 5.53 -15.07 -9.85
C MET A 138 7.01 -14.67 -10.00
N ARG A 139 7.30 -13.44 -10.47
CA ARG A 139 8.68 -13.00 -10.72
C ARG A 139 9.41 -12.53 -9.47
N HIS A 140 8.72 -11.85 -8.56
CA HIS A 140 9.35 -11.12 -7.46
C HIS A 140 8.91 -11.62 -6.08
N GLY A 141 7.88 -12.47 -6.01
CA GLY A 141 7.32 -12.96 -4.75
C GLY A 141 6.39 -11.97 -4.04
N ILE A 142 6.14 -10.79 -4.62
CA ILE A 142 5.31 -9.70 -4.06
C ILE A 142 4.30 -9.19 -5.10
N LEU A 143 3.23 -8.55 -4.64
CA LEU A 143 2.16 -8.06 -5.51
C LEU A 143 2.44 -6.61 -5.92
N ILE A 144 3.12 -6.38 -7.04
CA ILE A 144 3.36 -5.02 -7.58
C ILE A 144 2.41 -4.73 -8.75
N THR A 145 1.88 -3.50 -8.77
CA THR A 145 1.26 -2.86 -9.91
C THR A 145 1.98 -1.55 -10.25
N ARG A 146 1.94 -1.14 -11.52
CA ARG A 146 2.51 0.12 -12.03
C ARG A 146 1.45 0.91 -12.78
N PHE A 147 1.35 2.22 -12.52
CA PHE A 147 0.45 3.13 -13.25
C PHE A 147 1.15 3.65 -14.51
N ASN A 148 0.43 3.58 -15.64
CA ASN A 148 0.84 3.99 -16.99
C ASN A 148 2.02 3.21 -17.59
N GLN A 149 1.65 2.08 -18.21
CA GLN A 149 2.25 1.60 -19.46
C GLN A 149 1.10 1.15 -20.36
#